data_AF-A0A0B7KKM5-F1
#
_entry.id   AF-A0A0B7KKM5-F1
#
_cell.length_a   1.000
_cell.length_b   1.000
_cell.length_c   1.000
_cell.angle_alpha   90.00
_cell.angle_beta   90.00
_cell.angle_gamma   90.00
#
_symmetry.space_group_name_H-M   'P 1'
#
loop_
_entity.id
_entity.type
_entity.pdbx_description
1 polymer ?
#
loop_
_entity_poly.entity_id
_entity_poly.type
_entity_poly.pdbx_seq_one_letter_code
_entity_poly.pdbx_strand_id
1 'polypeptide(L)'
;MAGRLWKHGIHSFLEILRTRQPGSHEHMLTFIHQAYTLLELLYESVPILEVIWLNFLGDVSRYGMFVDENSDDGNIWIGVSRQWYSLASEKSPSAGHLYHHLAILARADVIQKLYLPL
;
A
#
# COMPACT_ATOMS: atom_id res chain seq x y z
N MET A 1 -8.01 -18.12 -4.35
CA MET A 1 -8.97 -17.33 -3.52
C MET A 1 -8.49 -15.88 -3.36
N ALA A 2 -7.37 -15.63 -2.68
CA ALA A 2 -6.85 -14.28 -2.41
C ALA A 2 -6.63 -13.39 -3.65
N GLY A 3 -6.09 -13.94 -4.75
CA GLY A 3 -5.90 -13.18 -5.99
C GLY A 3 -7.20 -12.67 -6.63
N ARG A 4 -8.33 -13.38 -6.44
CA ARG A 4 -9.65 -12.90 -6.92
C ARG A 4 -10.20 -11.79 -6.03
N LEU A 5 -10.07 -11.95 -4.71
CA LEU A 5 -10.41 -10.90 -3.74
C LEU A 5 -9.63 -9.62 -4.05
N TRP A 6 -8.32 -9.72 -4.23
CA TRP A 6 -7.50 -8.58 -4.60
C TRP A 6 -7.96 -7.95 -5.91
N LYS A 7 -7.95 -8.73 -7.00
CA LYS A 7 -8.24 -8.22 -8.33
C LYS A 7 -9.62 -7.56 -8.40
N HIS A 8 -10.66 -8.25 -7.95
CA HIS A 8 -12.05 -7.83 -8.17
C HIS A 8 -12.66 -7.08 -6.99
N GLY A 9 -12.20 -7.33 -5.77
CA GLY A 9 -12.74 -6.73 -4.55
C GLY A 9 -12.00 -5.47 -4.10
N ILE A 10 -10.73 -5.29 -4.45
CA ILE A 10 -9.92 -4.16 -3.96
C ILE A 10 -9.30 -3.37 -5.12
N HIS A 11 -8.40 -3.99 -5.89
CA HIS A 11 -7.60 -3.30 -6.91
C HIS A 11 -8.44 -2.64 -8.00
N SER A 12 -9.49 -3.31 -8.49
CA SER A 12 -10.38 -2.72 -9.51
C SER A 12 -11.03 -1.42 -9.03
N PHE A 13 -11.45 -1.35 -7.77
CA PHE A 13 -12.05 -0.15 -7.20
C PHE A 13 -11.00 0.95 -6.96
N LEU A 14 -9.82 0.60 -6.47
CA LEU A 14 -8.71 1.54 -6.31
C LEU A 14 -8.36 2.22 -7.64
N GLU A 15 -8.32 1.47 -8.75
CA GLU A 15 -8.04 2.04 -10.07
C GLU A 15 -9.16 2.97 -10.58
N ILE A 16 -10.43 2.59 -10.38
CA ILE A 16 -11.57 3.45 -10.72
C ILE A 16 -11.54 4.76 -9.91
N LEU A 17 -11.25 4.67 -8.61
CA LEU A 17 -11.17 5.83 -7.74
C LEU A 17 -9.96 6.70 -8.11
N ARG A 18 -8.80 6.10 -8.36
CA ARG A 18 -7.58 6.82 -8.78
C ARG A 18 -7.78 7.63 -10.06
N THR A 19 -8.43 7.04 -11.07
CA THR A 19 -8.66 7.70 -12.37
C THR A 19 -9.65 8.87 -12.31
N ARG A 20 -10.41 9.00 -11.22
CA ARG A 20 -11.42 10.06 -11.02
C ARG A 20 -10.95 11.19 -10.10
N GLN A 21 -9.68 11.20 -9.72
CA GLN A 21 -9.10 12.28 -8.91
C GLN A 21 -9.15 13.63 -9.68
N PRO A 22 -9.40 14.76 -8.99
CA PRO A 22 -9.54 14.90 -7.53
C PRO A 22 -10.96 14.60 -6.99
N GLY A 23 -11.96 14.39 -7.85
CA GLY A 23 -13.37 14.30 -7.45
C GLY A 23 -13.73 13.07 -6.59
N SER A 24 -12.86 12.07 -6.54
CA SER A 24 -13.04 10.84 -5.76
C SER A 24 -12.21 10.79 -4.47
N HIS A 25 -11.49 11.85 -4.11
CA HIS A 25 -10.49 11.85 -3.04
C HIS A 25 -11.01 11.24 -1.72
N GLU A 26 -12.06 11.80 -1.13
CA GLU A 26 -12.62 11.29 0.15
C GLU A 26 -13.12 9.84 0.05
N HIS A 27 -13.69 9.46 -1.10
CA HIS A 27 -14.16 8.09 -1.34
C HIS A 27 -12.99 7.12 -1.43
N MET A 28 -11.89 7.55 -2.06
CA MET A 28 -10.67 6.76 -2.18
C MET A 28 -10.01 6.55 -0.81
N LEU A 29 -9.90 7.60 0.01
CA LEU A 29 -9.40 7.49 1.38
C LEU A 29 -10.25 6.53 2.20
N THR A 30 -11.57 6.70 2.18
CA THR A 30 -12.49 5.84 2.94
C THR A 30 -12.34 4.37 2.51
N PHE A 31 -12.25 4.13 1.20
CA PHE A 31 -12.08 2.78 0.66
C PHE A 31 -10.73 2.16 1.05
N ILE A 32 -9.64 2.94 1.02
CA ILE A 32 -8.31 2.50 1.45
C ILE A 32 -8.34 2.06 2.92
N HIS A 33 -8.93 2.86 3.80
CA HIS A 33 -9.04 2.51 5.23
C HIS A 33 -9.84 1.20 5.43
N GLN A 34 -10.99 1.06 4.75
CA GLN A 34 -11.81 -0.15 4.84
C GLN A 34 -11.07 -1.39 4.30
N ALA A 35 -10.40 -1.27 3.16
CA ALA A 35 -9.63 -2.36 2.58
C ALA A 35 -8.44 -2.74 3.47
N TYR A 36 -7.77 -1.74 4.06
CA TYR A 36 -6.66 -1.94 4.96
C TYR A 36 -7.09 -2.71 6.22
N THR A 37 -8.14 -2.27 6.92
CA THR A 37 -8.68 -2.97 8.10
C THR A 37 -9.13 -4.41 7.77
N LEU A 38 -9.76 -4.62 6.61
CA LEU A 38 -10.13 -5.97 6.17
C LEU A 38 -8.90 -6.85 5.94
N LEU A 39 -7.85 -6.32 5.33
CA LEU A 39 -6.61 -7.06 5.07
C LEU A 39 -5.84 -7.36 6.35
N GLU A 40 -5.81 -6.45 7.33
CA GLU A 40 -5.23 -6.71 8.65
C GLU A 40 -5.97 -7.85 9.37
N LEU A 41 -7.30 -7.83 9.37
CA LEU A 41 -8.10 -8.91 9.92
C LEU A 41 -7.77 -10.26 9.24
N LEU A 42 -7.61 -10.27 7.92
CA LEU A 42 -7.24 -11.49 7.17
C LEU A 42 -5.80 -11.94 7.47
N TYR A 43 -4.88 -11.00 7.67
CA TYR A 43 -3.52 -11.28 8.10
C TYR A 43 -3.50 -11.98 9.47
N GLU A 44 -4.28 -11.48 10.43
CA GLU A 44 -4.37 -12.07 11.77
C GLU A 44 -5.10 -13.42 11.80
N SER A 45 -6.14 -13.59 10.97
CA SER A 45 -7.02 -14.76 11.02
C SER A 45 -6.65 -15.89 10.06
N VAL A 46 -5.87 -15.62 9.01
CA VAL A 46 -5.53 -16.60 7.95
C VAL A 46 -4.01 -16.67 7.73
N PRO A 47 -3.24 -17.26 8.67
CA PRO A 47 -1.77 -17.24 8.65
C PRO A 47 -1.16 -18.02 7.49
N ILE A 48 -1.88 -18.99 6.90
CA ILE A 48 -1.37 -19.76 5.76
C ILE A 48 -1.12 -18.90 4.50
N LEU A 49 -1.73 -17.72 4.42
CA LEU A 49 -1.55 -16.76 3.31
C LEU A 49 -0.80 -15.49 3.75
N GLU A 50 -0.10 -15.53 4.89
CA GLU A 50 0.56 -14.38 5.51
C GLU A 50 1.31 -13.48 4.52
N VAL A 51 2.22 -14.05 3.73
CA VAL A 51 3.02 -13.28 2.75
C VAL A 51 2.15 -12.58 1.72
N ILE A 52 1.04 -13.19 1.29
CA ILE A 52 0.11 -12.57 0.34
C ILE A 52 -0.57 -11.36 0.96
N TRP A 53 -0.98 -11.46 2.23
CA TRP A 53 -1.59 -10.35 2.95
C TRP A 53 -0.62 -9.20 3.17
N LEU A 54 0.63 -9.49 3.53
CA LEU A 54 1.69 -8.48 3.64
C LEU A 54 1.92 -7.74 2.31
N ASN A 55 1.89 -8.46 1.18
CA ASN A 55 1.97 -7.83 -0.15
C ASN A 55 0.80 -6.87 -0.40
N PHE A 56 -0.43 -7.30 -0.13
CA PHE A 56 -1.63 -6.47 -0.35
C PHE A 56 -1.71 -5.28 0.61
N LEU A 57 -1.30 -5.43 1.87
CA LEU A 57 -1.19 -4.33 2.82
C LEU A 57 -0.16 -3.29 2.34
N GLY A 58 0.99 -3.74 1.84
CA GLY A 58 1.98 -2.88 1.20
C GLY A 58 1.40 -2.12 -0.01
N ASP A 59 0.66 -2.82 -0.88
CA ASP A 59 0.02 -2.24 -2.06
C ASP A 59 -1.05 -1.20 -1.69
N VAL A 60 -1.97 -1.51 -0.78
CA VAL A 60 -3.03 -0.59 -0.33
C VAL A 60 -2.43 0.66 0.31
N SER A 61 -1.41 0.49 1.16
CA SER A 61 -0.70 1.61 1.78
C SER A 61 -0.03 2.51 0.74
N ARG A 62 0.48 1.92 -0.36
CA ARG A 62 1.05 2.69 -1.47
C ARG A 62 -0.01 3.55 -2.18
N TYR A 63 -1.26 3.09 -2.29
CA TYR A 63 -2.35 3.94 -2.77
C TYR A 63 -2.65 5.08 -1.79
N GLY A 64 -2.58 4.86 -0.48
CA GLY A 64 -2.70 5.91 0.53
C GLY A 64 -1.68 7.03 0.32
N MET A 65 -0.41 6.67 0.10
CA MET A 65 0.65 7.63 -0.23
C MET A 65 0.30 8.51 -1.43
N PHE A 66 -0.27 7.96 -2.50
CA PHE A 66 -0.61 8.73 -3.70
C PHE A 66 -1.83 9.64 -3.52
N VAL A 67 -2.78 9.25 -2.66
CA VAL A 67 -3.97 10.06 -2.40
C VAL A 67 -3.62 11.27 -1.54
N ASP A 68 -2.72 11.07 -0.58
CA ASP A 68 -2.31 12.06 0.43
C ASP A 68 -0.89 12.60 0.19
N GLU A 69 -0.42 12.64 -1.07
CA GLU A 69 0.98 12.98 -1.41
C GLU A 69 1.44 14.34 -0.84
N ASN A 70 0.51 15.28 -0.66
CA ASN A 70 0.80 16.64 -0.18
C ASN A 70 0.51 16.85 1.32
N SER A 71 0.16 15.80 2.07
CA SER A 71 -0.10 15.89 3.51
C SER A 71 0.89 15.05 4.32
N ASP A 72 0.94 15.30 5.63
CA ASP A 72 1.74 14.50 6.56
C ASP A 72 1.27 13.02 6.57
N ASP A 73 0.01 12.77 6.23
CA ASP A 73 -0.54 11.42 6.15
C ASP A 73 0.10 10.61 5.02
N GLY A 74 0.49 11.26 3.91
CA GLY A 74 1.25 10.62 2.83
C GLY A 74 2.58 10.02 3.31
N ASN A 75 3.27 10.70 4.22
CA ASN A 75 4.52 10.21 4.84
C ASN A 75 4.29 8.98 5.72
N ILE A 76 3.18 8.98 6.47
CA ILE A 76 2.78 7.83 7.28
C ILE A 76 2.57 6.62 6.36
N TRP A 77 1.85 6.80 5.25
CA TRP A 77 1.61 5.73 4.28
C TRP A 77 2.88 5.19 3.63
N ILE A 78 3.89 6.03 3.37
CA ILE A 78 5.21 5.57 2.89
C ILE A 78 5.86 4.64 3.93
N GLY A 79 5.84 5.06 5.20
CA GLY A 79 6.39 4.27 6.31
C GLY A 79 5.70 2.92 6.44
N VAL A 80 4.37 2.92 6.46
CA VAL A 80 3.53 1.71 6.56
C VAL A 80 3.75 0.77 5.36
N SER A 81 3.75 1.31 4.13
CA SER A 81 4.00 0.51 2.92
C SER A 81 5.39 -0.15 2.96
N ARG A 82 6.41 0.61 3.37
CA ARG A 82 7.79 0.10 3.52
C ARG A 82 7.87 -1.00 4.57
N GLN A 83 7.23 -0.82 5.72
CA GLN A 83 7.21 -1.84 6.79
C GLN A 83 6.65 -3.16 6.27
N TRP A 84 5.49 -3.13 5.61
CA TRP A 84 4.85 -4.33 5.09
C TRP A 84 5.67 -5.05 4.01
N TYR A 85 6.25 -4.30 3.07
CA TYR A 85 7.12 -4.93 2.07
C TYR A 85 8.42 -5.48 2.66
N SER A 86 9.00 -4.84 3.67
CA SER A 86 10.18 -5.36 4.37
C SER A 86 9.87 -6.70 5.02
N LEU A 87 8.80 -6.76 5.84
CA LEU A 87 8.30 -7.99 6.46
C LEU A 87 8.02 -9.09 5.43
N ALA A 88 7.37 -8.74 4.31
CA ALA A 88 7.10 -9.69 3.23
C ALA A 88 8.40 -10.24 2.62
N SER A 89 9.42 -9.39 2.44
CA SER A 89 10.68 -9.78 1.80
C SER A 89 11.56 -10.64 2.70
N GLU A 90 11.53 -10.39 4.01
CA GLU A 90 12.17 -11.25 5.01
C GLU A 90 11.56 -12.67 4.98
N LYS A 91 10.23 -12.76 4.83
CA LYS A 91 9.52 -14.04 4.77
C LYS A 91 9.60 -14.73 3.41
N SER A 92 9.84 -13.99 2.33
CA SER A 92 9.95 -14.53 0.98
C SER A 92 11.10 -13.87 0.19
N PRO A 93 12.37 -14.18 0.52
CA PRO A 93 13.53 -13.48 -0.05
C PRO A 93 13.72 -13.68 -1.56
N SER A 94 13.14 -14.73 -2.13
CA SER A 94 13.19 -15.00 -3.58
C SER A 94 12.20 -14.17 -4.39
N ALA A 95 11.27 -13.45 -3.74
CA ALA A 95 10.25 -12.66 -4.40
C ALA A 95 10.80 -11.28 -4.82
N GLY A 96 11.46 -11.24 -5.98
CA GLY A 96 12.12 -10.03 -6.51
C GLY A 96 11.22 -8.80 -6.65
N HIS A 97 9.90 -8.98 -6.85
CA HIS A 97 8.96 -7.86 -6.95
C HIS A 97 8.85 -7.04 -5.66
N LEU A 98 9.08 -7.65 -4.49
CA LEU A 98 9.07 -6.94 -3.20
C LEU A 98 10.18 -5.91 -3.10
N TYR A 99 11.39 -6.29 -3.52
CA TYR A 99 12.54 -5.40 -3.55
C TYR A 99 12.38 -4.27 -4.57
N HIS A 100 11.70 -4.55 -5.69
CA HIS A 100 11.33 -3.52 -6.64
C HIS A 100 10.42 -2.45 -6.01
N HIS A 101 9.39 -2.85 -5.24
CA HIS A 101 8.53 -1.90 -4.53
C HIS A 101 9.28 -1.12 -3.44
N LEU A 102 10.14 -1.77 -2.66
CA LEU A 102 10.98 -1.10 -1.66
C LEU A 102 11.90 -0.05 -2.30
N ALA A 103 12.48 -0.34 -3.47
CA ALA A 103 13.33 0.60 -4.19
C ALA A 103 12.55 1.85 -4.67
N ILE A 104 11.30 1.68 -5.11
CA ILE A 104 10.42 2.80 -5.47
C ILE A 104 10.15 3.70 -4.26
N LEU A 105 9.79 3.10 -3.11
CA LEU A 105 9.51 3.83 -1.87
C LEU A 105 10.75 4.53 -1.30
N ALA A 106 11.93 3.94 -1.46
CA ALA A 106 13.19 4.59 -1.06
C ALA A 106 13.48 5.84 -1.90
N ARG A 107 13.20 5.79 -3.21
CA ARG A 107 13.38 6.96 -4.10
C ARG A 107 12.42 8.10 -3.77
N ALA A 108 11.15 7.80 -3.49
CA ALA A 108 10.16 8.80 -3.12
C ALA A 108 10.58 9.56 -1.84
N ASP A 109 11.02 8.82 -0.82
CA ASP A 109 11.50 9.38 0.46
C ASP A 109 12.74 10.27 0.29
N VAL A 110 13.72 9.84 -0.53
CA VAL A 110 14.92 10.65 -0.83
C VAL A 110 14.56 11.96 -1.53
N ILE A 111 13.69 11.90 -2.55
CA ILE A 111 13.27 13.09 -3.29
C ILE A 111 12.55 14.04 -2.34
N GLN A 112 11.57 13.56 -1.57
CA GLN A 112 10.80 14.40 -0.66
C GLN A 112 11.69 15.11 0.37
N LYS A 113 12.64 14.40 0.99
CA LYS A 113 13.59 14.97 1.95
C LYS A 113 14.53 16.01 1.35
N LEU A 114 14.82 15.96 0.04
CA LEU A 114 15.66 16.96 -0.63
C LEU A 114 14.91 18.27 -0.92
N TYR A 115 13.58 18.26 -0.99
CA TYR A 115 12.75 19.43 -1.32
C TYR A 115 12.19 20.17 -0.09
N LEU A 116 12.30 19.61 1.12
CA LEU A 116 11.98 20.30 2.38
C LEU A 116 13.20 21.07 2.90
N PRO A 117 13.13 22.41 3.12
CA PRO A 117 14.20 23.12 3.80
C PRO A 117 14.26 22.66 5.27
N LEU A 118 15.47 22.35 5.74
CA LEU A 118 15.78 21.99 7.13
C LEU A 118 15.42 23.11 8.12
#